data_AF-A0A7C4GNH1-F1
#
_entry.id   AF-A0A7C4GNH1-F1
#
_cell.length_a   1.000
_cell.length_b   1.000
_cell.length_c   1.000
_cell.angle_alpha   90.00
_cell.angle_beta   90.00
_cell.angle_gamma   90.00
#
_symmetry.space_group_name_H-M   'P 1'
#
loop_
_entity.id
_entity.type
_entity.pdbx_description
1 polymer ?
#
loop_
_entity_poly.entity_id
_entity_poly.type
_entity_poly.pdbx_seq_one_letter_code
_entity_poly.pdbx_strand_id
1 'polypeptide(L)' 'MVELREKVKSKKPDFVRQESWRYERVDESWRRPRGIDSKMRKEVKGWPARVKVGYRG' A
#
# COMPACT_ATOMS: atom_id res chain seq x y z
N MET A 1 -16.69 19.43 -1.96
CA MET A 1 -15.24 19.12 -1.89
C MET A 1 -14.90 18.18 -0.74
N VAL A 2 -15.30 18.49 0.51
CA VAL A 2 -14.97 17.66 1.69
C VAL A 2 -15.52 16.23 1.61
N GLU A 3 -16.80 16.07 1.24
CA GLU A 3 -17.44 14.74 1.12
C GLU A 3 -16.74 13.80 0.13
N LEU A 4 -16.20 14.34 -0.97
CA LEU A 4 -15.46 13.55 -1.95
C LEU A 4 -14.13 13.06 -1.35
N ARG A 5 -13.44 13.91 -0.58
CA ARG A 5 -12.20 13.55 0.11
C ARG A 5 -12.44 12.46 1.16
N GLU A 6 -13.52 12.56 1.92
CA GLU A 6 -13.91 11.55 2.91
C GLU A 6 -14.22 10.20 2.27
N LYS A 7 -14.97 10.19 1.15
CA LYS A 7 -15.25 8.98 0.37
C LYS A 7 -13.99 8.32 -0.19
N VAL A 8 -12.98 9.11 -0.58
CA VAL A 8 -11.71 8.57 -1.08
C VAL A 8 -10.86 8.04 0.08
N LYS A 9 -10.80 8.77 1.21
CA LYS A 9 -10.06 8.33 2.40
C LYS A 9 -10.63 7.04 3.00
N SER A 10 -11.96 6.88 3.02
CA SER A 10 -12.59 5.68 3.57
C SER A 10 -12.31 4.40 2.75
N LYS A 11 -12.04 4.55 1.45
CA LYS A 11 -11.69 3.43 0.55
C LYS A 11 -10.18 3.22 0.41
N LYS A 12 -9.36 4.09 1.00
CA LYS A 12 -7.91 4.04 0.87
C LYS A 12 -7.37 2.91 1.77
N PRO A 13 -6.63 1.95 1.22
CA PRO A 13 -6.01 0.91 2.03
C PRO A 13 -4.86 1.49 2.86
N ASP A 14 -4.53 0.80 3.95
CA ASP A 14 -3.32 1.08 4.70
C ASP A 14 -2.10 0.61 3.91
N PHE A 15 -1.18 1.54 3.65
CA PHE A 15 0.01 1.25 2.86
C PHE A 15 1.12 0.75 3.78
N VAL A 16 1.16 -0.57 3.96
CA VAL A 16 2.20 -1.25 4.74
C VAL A 16 3.36 -1.72 3.87
N ARG A 17 4.55 -1.86 4.47
CA ARG A 17 5.72 -2.44 3.81
C ARG A 17 5.50 -3.92 3.49
N GLN A 18 6.07 -4.38 2.38
CA GLN A 18 6.04 -5.80 2.02
C GLN A 18 6.64 -6.67 3.14
N GLU A 19 5.90 -7.71 3.55
CA GLU A 19 6.30 -8.69 4.58
C GLU A 19 6.54 -8.12 5.98
N SER A 20 6.00 -6.93 6.31
CA SER A 20 6.10 -6.38 7.69
C SER A 20 5.42 -7.27 8.73
N TRP A 21 4.33 -7.94 8.35
CA TRP A 21 3.63 -8.90 9.22
C TRP A 21 4.39 -10.23 9.44
N ARG A 22 5.45 -10.49 8.67
CA ARG A 22 6.19 -11.76 8.71
C ARG A 22 7.46 -11.69 9.53
N TYR A 23 8.12 -10.52 9.57
CA TYR A 23 9.42 -10.36 10.20
C TYR A 23 9.44 -9.14 11.11
N GLU A 24 9.83 -9.33 12.38
CA GLU A 24 9.92 -8.24 13.37
C GLU A 24 10.89 -7.12 12.96
N ARG A 25 11.95 -7.46 12.22
CA ARG A 25 12.92 -6.47 11.68
C ARG A 25 12.35 -5.55 10.59
N VAL A 26 11.13 -5.78 10.13
CA VAL A 26 10.51 -5.04 9.02
C VAL A 26 9.36 -4.22 9.55
N ASP A 27 9.63 -2.93 9.76
CA ASP A 27 8.60 -1.98 10.18
C ASP A 27 7.47 -1.86 9.15
N GLU A 28 6.27 -1.55 9.63
CA GLU A 28 5.08 -1.32 8.80
C GLU A 28 5.18 -0.06 7.93
N SER A 29 6.14 0.82 8.22
CA SER A 29 6.42 2.05 7.48
C SER A 29 6.59 1.79 5.98
N TRP A 30 5.75 2.42 5.15
CA TRP A 30 5.75 2.24 3.70
C TRP A 30 7.15 2.43 3.08
N ARG A 31 7.56 1.48 2.23
CA ARG A 31 8.77 1.58 1.39
C ARG A 31 8.45 1.06 0.00
N ARG A 32 8.96 1.77 -1.03
CA ARG A 32 8.75 1.39 -2.43
C ARG A 32 9.40 0.02 -2.72
N PRO A 33 8.64 -1.00 -3.17
CA PRO A 33 9.21 -2.29 -3.53
C PRO A 33 10.04 -2.17 -4.81
N ARG A 34 11.29 -2.67 -4.79
CA ARG A 34 12.24 -2.56 -5.91
C ARG A 34 12.57 -3.90 -6.58
N GLY A 35 12.55 -5.01 -5.84
CA GLY A 35 12.98 -6.33 -6.31
C GLY A 35 12.17 -6.87 -7.49
N ILE A 36 12.82 -7.65 -8.37
CA ILE A 36 12.20 -8.15 -9.61
C ILE A 36 10.97 -9.01 -9.36
N ASP A 37 11.02 -9.84 -8.33
CA ASP A 37 9.97 -10.78 -7.93
C ASP A 37 9.04 -10.29 -6.84
N SER A 38 9.11 -9.01 -6.49
CA SER A 38 8.18 -8.45 -5.51
C SER A 38 6.73 -8.55 -6.02
N LYS A 39 5.92 -9.34 -5.32
CA LYS A 39 4.49 -9.53 -5.62
C LYS A 39 3.70 -8.24 -5.45
N MET A 40 4.07 -7.38 -4.50
CA MET A 40 3.53 -6.03 -4.38
C MET A 40 3.92 -5.12 -5.55
N ARG A 41 5.16 -5.24 -6.08
CA ARG A 41 5.58 -4.48 -7.27
C ARG A 41 4.84 -4.92 -8.53
N LYS A 42 4.57 -6.23 -8.66
CA LYS A 42 3.78 -6.85 -9.73
C LYS A 42 2.26 -6.69 -9.53
N GLU A 43 1.82 -6.14 -8.40
CA GLU A 43 0.41 -5.94 -8.05
C GLU A 43 -0.45 -7.22 -8.12
N VAL A 44 0.10 -8.32 -7.59
CA VAL A 44 -0.58 -9.62 -7.56
C VAL A 44 -1.80 -9.59 -6.62
N LYS A 45 -2.93 -10.17 -7.04
CA LYS A 45 -4.15 -10.30 -6.23
C LYS A 45 -3.85 -10.98 -4.89
N GLY A 46 -4.38 -10.44 -3.79
CA GLY A 46 -4.18 -10.94 -2.43
C GLY A 46 -2.95 -10.37 -1.72
N TRP A 47 -2.12 -9.57 -2.39
CA TRP A 47 -1.05 -8.79 -1.75
C TRP A 47 -1.51 -7.36 -1.47
N PRO A 48 -0.91 -6.68 -0.47
CA PRO A 48 -1.24 -5.29 -0.16
C PRO A 48 -1.06 -4.37 -1.36
N ALA A 49 -1.92 -3.36 -1.46
CA ALA A 49 -1.92 -2.41 -2.57
C ALA A 49 -0.66 -1.52 -2.54
N ARG A 50 -0.20 -1.12 -3.72
CA ARG A 50 0.89 -0.15 -3.87
C ARG A 50 0.35 1.28 -3.92
N VAL A 51 1.08 2.21 -3.30
CA VAL A 51 0.76 3.65 -3.38
C VAL A 51 0.77 4.11 -4.85
N LYS A 52 -0.30 4.80 -5.24
CA LYS A 52 -0.52 5.43 -6.56
C LYS A 52 -1.09 6.84 -6.39
N VAL A 53 -0.90 7.71 -7.39
CA VAL A 53 -1.41 9.10 -7.38
C VAL A 53 -2.93 9.16 -7.24
N GLY A 54 -3.66 8.17 -7.75
CA GLY A 54 -5.13 8.10 -7.67
C GLY A 54 -5.71 7.96 -6.26
N TYR A 55 -4.90 7.70 -5.24
CA TYR A 55 -5.34 7.69 -3.84
C TYR A 55 -5.32 9.07 -3.18
N ARG A 56 -4.95 10.13 -3.91
CA ARG A 56 -4.97 11.51 -3.43
C ARG A 56 -6.43 12.00 -3.34
N GLY A 57 -7.01 11.88 -2.14
CA GLY A 57 -8.33 12.36 -1.75
C GLY A 57 -8.26 13.48 -0.73
#